data_AF-A0A561BNT5-F1
#
_entry.id   AF-A0A561BNT5-F1
#
_cell.length_a   1.000
_cell.length_b   1.000
_cell.length_c   1.000
_cell.angle_alpha   90.00
_cell.angle_beta   90.00
_cell.angle_gamma   90.00
#
_symmetry.space_group_name_H-M   'P 1'
#
loop_
_entity.id
_entity.type
_entity.pdbx_description
1 polymer ?
#
loop_
_entity_poly.entity_id
_entity_poly.type
_entity_poly.pdbx_seq_one_letter_code
_entity_poly.pdbx_strand_id
1 'polypeptide(L)'
;MQSWAERFPELYAPGYWAWGELDVQFGTEQPPDELISNVHVVARSEGGVVVCRNDLGWRFLPGGTREPDEPILQTARRELLEEAGATLLSDPIWLGAHRADHRRPEPYRPHLPHPVSYWATVVADVAVDAEPGNPEDGEQVVEVLVLPPDEAVTYLAAHPDGVMAETLRLAQAMGLV
;
A
#
# COMPACT_ATOMS: atom_id res chain seq x y z
N MET A 1 -13.50 -24.71 -5.30
CA MET A 1 -12.49 -23.72 -5.69
C MET A 1 -12.04 -23.06 -4.40
N GLN A 2 -10.75 -23.07 -4.09
CA GLN A 2 -10.22 -22.56 -2.82
C GLN A 2 -10.39 -21.04 -2.78
N SER A 3 -10.86 -20.50 -1.66
CA SER A 3 -10.99 -19.06 -1.40
C SER A 3 -9.62 -18.38 -1.30
N TRP A 4 -9.59 -17.04 -1.39
CA TRP A 4 -8.36 -16.29 -1.22
C TRP A 4 -7.76 -16.43 0.18
N ALA A 5 -8.61 -16.43 1.22
CA ALA A 5 -8.17 -16.65 2.61
C ALA A 5 -7.50 -18.02 2.81
N GLU A 6 -7.99 -19.06 2.12
CA GLU A 6 -7.37 -20.39 2.19
C GLU A 6 -6.04 -20.47 1.40
N ARG A 7 -5.85 -19.64 0.37
CA ARG A 7 -4.61 -19.60 -0.44
C ARG A 7 -3.54 -18.69 0.17
N PHE A 8 -3.95 -17.64 0.87
CA PHE A 8 -3.11 -16.63 1.50
C PHE A 8 -3.40 -16.53 3.00
N PRO A 9 -3.24 -17.62 3.76
CA PRO A 9 -3.67 -17.67 5.15
C PRO A 9 -2.93 -16.66 6.05
N GLU A 10 -1.69 -16.30 5.73
CA GLU A 10 -0.91 -15.33 6.49
C GLU A 10 -1.42 -13.90 6.29
N LEU A 11 -1.70 -13.50 5.04
CA LEU A 11 -2.29 -12.19 4.72
C LEU A 11 -3.67 -12.02 5.36
N TYR A 12 -4.48 -13.08 5.35
CA TYR A 12 -5.83 -13.07 5.91
C TYR A 12 -5.88 -13.42 7.40
N ALA A 13 -4.75 -13.64 8.07
CA ALA A 13 -4.74 -13.86 9.50
C ALA A 13 -5.00 -12.53 10.25
N PRO A 14 -5.71 -12.56 11.40
CA PRO A 14 -5.73 -11.41 12.30
C PRO A 14 -4.33 -11.06 12.75
N GLY A 15 -3.99 -9.77 12.69
CA GLY A 15 -2.70 -9.23 13.11
C GLY A 15 -2.85 -8.14 14.17
N TYR A 16 -1.72 -7.78 14.78
CA TYR A 16 -1.63 -6.62 15.67
C TYR A 16 -0.46 -5.74 15.24
N TRP A 17 -0.75 -4.49 14.87
CA TRP A 17 0.28 -3.52 14.52
C TRP A 17 0.66 -2.70 15.74
N ALA A 18 1.79 -3.06 16.34
CA ALA A 18 2.19 -2.57 17.66
C ALA A 18 2.45 -1.06 17.72
N TRP A 19 2.95 -0.45 16.63
CA TRP A 19 3.26 0.97 16.62
C TRP A 19 2.01 1.86 16.71
N GLY A 20 0.94 1.46 16.01
CA GLY A 20 -0.35 2.16 16.04
C GLY A 20 -1.33 1.67 17.11
N GLU A 21 -1.03 0.55 17.78
CA GLU A 21 -1.97 -0.17 18.67
C GLU A 21 -3.28 -0.54 17.96
N LEU A 22 -3.15 -1.24 16.83
CA LEU A 22 -4.26 -1.60 15.94
C LEU A 22 -4.42 -3.11 15.85
N ASP A 23 -5.65 -3.59 15.93
CA ASP A 23 -6.01 -4.92 15.42
C ASP A 23 -6.26 -4.79 13.92
N VAL A 24 -5.61 -5.64 13.12
CA VAL A 24 -5.70 -5.57 11.67
C VAL A 24 -6.21 -6.88 11.06
N GLN A 25 -7.04 -6.76 10.04
CA GLN A 25 -7.60 -7.91 9.32
C GLN A 25 -7.72 -7.57 7.83
N PHE A 26 -7.03 -8.31 6.97
CA PHE A 26 -7.15 -8.13 5.53
C PHE A 26 -8.47 -8.68 5.00
N GLY A 27 -9.01 -8.02 3.98
CA GLY A 27 -10.14 -8.47 3.17
C GLY A 27 -10.12 -7.85 1.77
N THR A 28 -10.93 -8.39 0.88
CA THR A 28 -11.06 -7.92 -0.52
C THR A 28 -12.30 -7.06 -0.76
N GLU A 29 -13.18 -6.94 0.23
CA GLU A 29 -14.34 -6.05 0.15
C GLU A 29 -13.89 -4.59 0.21
N GLN A 30 -14.43 -3.75 -0.67
CA GLN A 30 -14.13 -2.32 -0.70
C GLN A 30 -14.98 -1.58 0.35
N PRO A 31 -14.35 -0.88 1.31
CA PRO A 31 -15.08 -0.06 2.29
C PRO A 31 -15.56 1.26 1.65
N PRO A 32 -16.45 2.00 2.32
CA PRO A 32 -16.71 3.40 2.01
C PRO A 32 -15.41 4.22 1.97
N ASP A 33 -15.29 5.14 1.00
CA ASP A 33 -14.08 5.94 0.78
C ASP A 33 -13.67 6.72 2.04
N GLU A 34 -14.62 7.28 2.78
CA GLU A 34 -14.39 8.04 4.02
C GLU A 34 -13.71 7.23 5.14
N LEU A 35 -13.72 5.89 5.08
CA LEU A 35 -13.04 5.04 6.05
C LEU A 35 -11.62 4.67 5.63
N ILE A 36 -11.20 5.00 4.40
CA ILE A 36 -9.84 4.72 3.92
C ILE A 36 -8.91 5.85 4.39
N SER A 37 -7.94 5.48 5.23
CA SER A 37 -6.93 6.41 5.77
C SER A 37 -5.63 6.39 4.98
N ASN A 38 -5.35 5.29 4.27
CA ASN A 38 -4.10 5.06 3.56
C ASN A 38 -4.35 4.29 2.27
N VAL A 39 -3.52 4.51 1.26
CA VAL A 39 -3.51 3.72 0.03
C VAL A 39 -2.08 3.41 -0.40
N HIS A 40 -1.83 2.15 -0.70
CA HIS A 40 -0.62 1.69 -1.39
C HIS A 40 -0.97 1.22 -2.80
N VAL A 41 -0.04 1.40 -3.72
CA VAL A 41 -0.22 1.08 -5.14
C VAL A 41 0.74 -0.02 -5.54
N VAL A 42 0.20 -1.15 -5.97
CA VAL A 42 0.92 -2.10 -6.82
C VAL A 42 1.03 -1.44 -8.20
N ALA A 43 2.08 -0.64 -8.35
CA ALA A 43 2.34 0.21 -9.49
C ALA A 43 3.01 -0.60 -10.61
N ARG A 44 2.25 -0.93 -11.65
CA ARG A 44 2.73 -1.64 -12.83
C ARG A 44 3.37 -0.64 -13.78
N SER A 45 4.62 -0.89 -14.14
CA SER A 45 5.37 -0.12 -15.12
C SER A 45 5.87 -1.05 -16.21
N GLU A 46 6.39 -0.49 -17.31
CA GLU A 46 7.11 -1.28 -18.29
C GLU A 46 8.25 -2.07 -17.61
N GLY A 47 8.21 -3.39 -17.74
CA GLY A 47 9.23 -4.28 -17.17
C GLY A 47 8.94 -4.81 -15.77
N GLY A 48 7.90 -4.35 -15.05
CA GLY A 48 7.53 -4.94 -13.77
C GLY A 48 6.74 -4.05 -12.81
N VAL A 49 7.03 -4.20 -11.52
CA VAL A 49 6.37 -3.49 -10.41
C VAL A 49 7.35 -2.50 -9.79
N VAL A 50 6.87 -1.30 -9.52
CA VAL A 50 7.63 -0.27 -8.81
C VAL A 50 7.69 -0.61 -7.32
N VAL A 51 8.90 -0.66 -6.77
CA VAL A 51 9.17 -0.83 -5.34
C VAL A 51 10.13 0.24 -4.86
N CYS A 52 9.93 0.68 -3.61
CA CYS A 52 10.69 1.76 -3.00
C CYS A 52 11.47 1.25 -1.79
N ARG A 53 12.53 1.97 -1.43
CA ARG A 53 13.20 1.82 -0.14
C ARG A 53 13.58 3.16 0.46
N ASN A 54 13.37 3.29 1.76
CA ASN A 54 13.69 4.50 2.52
C ASN A 54 15.10 4.47 3.13
N ASP A 55 15.48 5.58 3.74
CA ASP A 55 16.72 5.79 4.47
C ASP A 55 16.87 4.89 5.73
N LEU A 56 15.77 4.38 6.28
CA LEU A 56 15.73 3.36 7.34
C LEU A 56 15.91 1.93 6.81
N GLY A 57 15.97 1.74 5.49
CA GLY A 57 16.11 0.44 4.83
C GLY A 57 14.81 -0.35 4.68
N TRP A 58 13.66 0.24 4.99
CA TRP A 58 12.35 -0.37 4.76
C TRP A 58 12.04 -0.44 3.27
N ARG A 59 11.40 -1.53 2.85
CA ARG A 59 11.06 -1.80 1.46
C ARG A 59 9.55 -1.91 1.33
N PHE A 60 8.98 -1.15 0.41
CA PHE A 60 7.53 -0.96 0.34
C PHE A 60 7.06 -0.71 -1.10
N LEU A 61 5.75 -0.83 -1.29
CA LEU A 61 5.06 -0.33 -2.49
C LEU A 61 4.79 1.16 -2.28
N PRO A 62 4.85 2.03 -3.31
CA PRO A 62 4.57 3.45 -3.11
C PRO A 62 3.13 3.67 -2.61
N GLY A 63 2.95 4.62 -1.71
CA GLY A 63 1.69 4.90 -1.06
C GLY A 63 1.86 5.56 0.30
N GLY A 64 0.76 6.09 0.83
CA GLY A 64 0.84 6.80 2.09
C GLY A 64 -0.49 7.21 2.66
N THR A 65 -0.45 8.26 3.47
CA THR A 65 -1.58 8.69 4.29
C THR A 65 -2.39 9.75 3.57
N ARG A 66 -3.71 9.63 3.68
CA ARG A 66 -4.65 10.60 3.16
C ARG A 66 -4.51 11.95 3.87
N GLU A 67 -4.40 13.03 3.11
CA GLU A 67 -4.42 14.40 3.65
C GLU A 67 -5.86 14.92 3.84
N PRO A 68 -6.08 16.00 4.62
CA PRO A 68 -7.42 16.56 4.83
C PRO A 68 -8.15 16.84 3.53
N ASP A 69 -9.41 16.42 3.45
CA ASP A 69 -10.32 16.62 2.30
C ASP A 69 -9.82 16.05 0.96
N GLU A 70 -8.78 15.20 0.97
CA GLU A 70 -8.19 14.61 -0.23
C GLU A 70 -8.95 13.34 -0.65
N PRO A 71 -9.47 13.17 -1.88
CA PRO A 71 -10.02 11.88 -2.34
C PRO A 71 -8.92 10.79 -2.39
N ILE A 72 -9.25 9.52 -2.15
CA ILE A 72 -8.22 8.45 -2.10
C ILE A 72 -7.42 8.32 -3.40
N LEU A 73 -8.04 8.61 -4.55
CA LEU A 73 -7.38 8.64 -5.85
C LEU A 73 -6.32 9.76 -5.93
N GLN A 74 -6.57 10.91 -5.30
CA GLN A 74 -5.60 12.00 -5.26
C GLN A 74 -4.45 11.67 -4.29
N THR A 75 -4.75 11.02 -3.16
CA THR A 75 -3.72 10.46 -2.27
C THR A 75 -2.79 9.53 -3.05
N ALA A 76 -3.33 8.55 -3.78
CA ALA A 76 -2.51 7.63 -4.58
C ALA A 76 -1.62 8.36 -5.62
N ARG A 77 -2.14 9.39 -6.29
CA ARG A 77 -1.36 10.18 -7.27
C ARG A 77 -0.24 10.97 -6.62
N ARG A 78 -0.53 11.62 -5.49
CA ARG A 78 0.46 12.40 -4.75
C ARG A 78 1.58 11.51 -4.24
N GLU A 79 1.24 10.42 -3.58
CA GLU A 79 2.22 9.48 -3.00
C GLU A 79 3.07 8.81 -4.09
N LEU A 80 2.48 8.43 -5.23
CA LEU A 80 3.25 7.92 -6.38
C LEU A 80 4.30 8.92 -6.87
N LEU A 81 3.98 10.21 -6.91
CA LEU A 81 4.93 11.25 -7.30
C LEU A 81 5.99 11.48 -6.22
N GLU A 82 5.56 11.60 -4.97
CA GLU A 82 6.42 11.90 -3.82
C GLU A 82 7.43 10.78 -3.54
N GLU A 83 7.01 9.52 -3.62
CA GLU A 83 7.84 8.38 -3.22
C GLU A 83 8.49 7.66 -4.38
N ALA A 84 7.89 7.69 -5.57
CA ALA A 84 8.38 6.93 -6.72
C ALA A 84 8.69 7.78 -7.96
N GLY A 85 8.40 9.09 -7.94
CA GLY A 85 8.49 9.91 -9.15
C GLY A 85 7.62 9.37 -10.28
N ALA A 86 6.46 8.79 -9.94
CA ALA A 86 5.62 8.04 -10.85
C ALA A 86 4.30 8.75 -11.15
N THR A 87 3.90 8.74 -12.41
CA THR A 87 2.63 9.27 -12.90
C THR A 87 1.63 8.14 -13.13
N LEU A 88 0.43 8.26 -12.56
CA LEU A 88 -0.69 7.32 -12.75
C LEU A 88 -1.25 7.38 -14.19
N LEU A 89 -1.29 6.24 -14.88
CA LEU A 89 -1.74 6.12 -16.29
C LEU A 89 -3.13 5.49 -16.45
N SER A 90 -3.67 4.88 -15.40
CA SER A 90 -4.94 4.15 -15.44
C SER A 90 -5.78 4.40 -14.19
N ASP A 91 -7.07 4.08 -14.25
CA ASP A 91 -7.92 4.06 -13.07
C ASP A 91 -7.49 2.89 -12.16
N PRO A 92 -7.27 3.12 -10.86
CA PRO A 92 -6.83 2.05 -9.97
C PRO A 92 -7.87 0.94 -9.81
N ILE A 93 -7.38 -0.31 -9.87
CA ILE A 93 -8.17 -1.52 -9.62
C ILE A 93 -8.06 -1.86 -8.13
N TRP A 94 -9.19 -1.98 -7.45
CA TRP A 94 -9.22 -2.41 -6.05
C TRP A 94 -8.66 -3.83 -5.88
N LEU A 95 -7.68 -3.98 -5.00
CA LEU A 95 -7.12 -5.29 -4.63
C LEU A 95 -7.69 -5.77 -3.29
N GLY A 96 -7.70 -4.90 -2.29
CA GLY A 96 -8.16 -5.21 -0.94
C GLY A 96 -7.69 -4.17 0.06
N ALA A 97 -7.98 -4.40 1.34
CA ALA A 97 -7.54 -3.53 2.41
C ALA A 97 -7.36 -4.29 3.72
N HIS A 98 -6.45 -3.79 4.55
CA HIS A 98 -6.47 -4.10 5.97
C HIS A 98 -7.49 -3.20 6.64
N ARG A 99 -8.54 -3.80 7.22
CA ARG A 99 -9.33 -3.12 8.25
C ARG A 99 -8.46 -2.97 9.48
N ALA A 100 -8.38 -1.77 10.03
CA ALA A 100 -7.67 -1.45 11.25
C ALA A 100 -8.66 -0.95 12.33
N ASP A 101 -8.80 -1.72 13.40
CA ASP A 101 -9.58 -1.35 14.58
C ASP A 101 -8.63 -0.73 15.62
N HIS A 102 -8.85 0.55 15.93
CA HIS A 102 -7.96 1.37 16.75
C HIS A 102 -8.23 1.16 18.23
N ARG A 103 -7.19 0.82 19.01
CA ARG A 103 -7.30 0.69 20.47
C ARG A 103 -7.08 2.00 21.22
N ARG A 104 -6.41 2.97 20.58
CA ARG A 104 -6.19 4.30 21.13
C ARG A 104 -7.49 5.10 21.19
N PRO A 105 -7.65 5.98 22.20
CA PRO A 105 -8.88 6.77 22.36
C PRO A 105 -9.07 7.84 21.29
N GLU A 106 -8.00 8.24 20.60
CA GLU A 106 -7.97 9.32 19.62
C GLU A 106 -7.29 8.85 18.32
N PRO A 107 -7.63 9.44 17.16
CA PRO A 107 -7.00 9.10 15.88
C PRO A 107 -5.53 9.53 15.85
N TYR A 108 -4.75 8.90 14.97
CA TYR A 108 -3.35 9.29 14.72
C TYR A 108 -3.22 10.73 14.19
N ARG A 109 -4.12 11.15 13.30
CA ARG A 109 -4.28 12.56 12.86
C ARG A 109 -5.77 12.94 12.95
N PRO A 110 -6.13 14.19 13.30
CA PRO A 110 -7.50 14.57 13.60
C PRO A 110 -8.53 14.34 12.48
N HIS A 111 -8.10 14.34 11.21
CA HIS A 111 -8.96 14.14 10.04
C HIS A 111 -9.12 12.68 9.62
N LEU A 112 -8.35 11.76 10.20
CA LEU A 112 -8.40 10.35 9.84
C LEU A 112 -9.56 9.63 10.53
N PRO A 113 -10.15 8.62 9.87
CA PRO A 113 -11.27 7.88 10.42
C PRO A 113 -10.88 7.09 11.69
N HIS A 114 -11.78 7.10 12.66
CA HIS A 114 -11.64 6.46 13.97
C HIS A 114 -13.04 6.08 14.51
N PRO A 115 -13.20 4.97 15.26
CA PRO A 115 -12.16 4.04 15.72
C PRO A 115 -11.78 2.97 14.69
N VAL A 116 -12.26 3.09 13.46
CA VAL A 116 -12.01 2.14 12.39
C VAL A 116 -11.46 2.88 11.19
N SER A 117 -10.37 2.38 10.63
CA SER A 117 -9.86 2.82 9.33
C SER A 117 -9.54 1.63 8.43
N TYR A 118 -9.26 1.92 7.16
CA TYR A 118 -8.82 0.94 6.19
C TYR A 118 -7.54 1.40 5.50
N TRP A 119 -6.60 0.48 5.34
CA TRP A 119 -5.39 0.67 4.55
C TRP A 119 -5.54 -0.08 3.25
N ALA A 120 -5.88 0.66 2.20
CA ALA A 120 -6.14 0.12 0.89
C ALA A 120 -4.86 -0.29 0.18
N THR A 121 -4.98 -1.32 -0.65
CA THR A 121 -4.07 -1.58 -1.73
C THR A 121 -4.85 -1.60 -3.04
N VAL A 122 -4.30 -0.92 -4.05
CA VAL A 122 -4.84 -0.87 -5.41
C VAL A 122 -3.76 -1.27 -6.40
N VAL A 123 -4.16 -1.72 -7.60
CA VAL A 123 -3.26 -2.00 -8.72
C VAL A 123 -3.50 -0.95 -9.79
N ALA A 124 -2.44 -0.36 -10.35
CA ALA A 124 -2.58 0.58 -11.45
C ALA A 124 -1.34 0.59 -12.36
N ASP A 125 -1.55 0.91 -13.63
CA ASP A 125 -0.47 1.26 -14.55
C ASP A 125 0.07 2.65 -14.25
N VAL A 126 1.40 2.77 -14.24
CA VAL A 126 2.15 4.00 -13.99
C VAL A 126 3.30 4.16 -14.99
N ALA A 127 3.82 5.37 -15.11
CA ALA A 127 5.14 5.65 -15.68
C ALA A 127 6.04 6.21 -14.58
N VAL A 128 7.23 5.65 -14.40
CA VAL A 128 8.28 6.26 -13.57
C VAL A 128 9.04 7.25 -14.45
N ASP A 129 8.74 8.54 -14.32
CA ASP A 129 9.21 9.60 -15.23
C ASP A 129 10.01 10.71 -14.53
N ALA A 130 10.16 10.64 -13.20
CA ALA A 130 10.93 11.56 -12.38
C ALA A 130 11.70 10.85 -11.25
N GLU A 131 12.56 11.60 -10.57
CA GLU A 131 13.07 11.21 -9.25
C GLU A 131 11.96 11.39 -8.18
N PRO A 132 12.00 10.63 -7.06
CA PRO A 132 11.04 10.81 -5.98
C PRO A 132 11.08 12.25 -5.43
N GLY A 133 9.90 12.82 -5.19
CA GLY A 133 9.74 14.18 -4.68
C GLY A 133 10.30 14.39 -3.27
N ASN A 134 10.26 13.37 -2.41
CA ASN A 134 10.81 13.37 -1.03
C ASN A 134 10.50 14.67 -0.25
N PRO A 135 9.23 14.95 0.08
CA PRO A 135 8.90 16.12 0.90
C PRO A 135 9.60 16.06 2.28
N GLU A 136 9.90 17.21 2.87
CA GLU A 136 10.68 17.31 4.12
C GLU A 136 10.03 16.59 5.32
N ASP A 137 8.71 16.49 5.33
CA ASP A 137 7.90 15.86 6.37
C ASP A 137 7.44 14.44 6.02
N GLY A 138 7.86 13.90 4.87
CA GLY A 138 7.54 12.57 4.39
C GLY A 138 8.65 11.52 4.60
N GLU A 139 8.35 10.30 4.18
CA GLU A 139 9.33 9.21 4.11
C GLU A 139 10.44 9.56 3.11
N GLN A 140 11.70 9.37 3.51
CA GLN A 140 12.84 9.72 2.66
C GLN A 140 13.23 8.53 1.80
N VAL A 141 12.73 8.49 0.56
CA VAL A 141 13.01 7.44 -0.41
C VAL A 141 14.41 7.61 -0.99
N VAL A 142 15.23 6.58 -0.83
CA VAL A 142 16.62 6.54 -1.30
C VAL A 142 16.83 5.62 -2.50
N GLU A 143 15.82 4.83 -2.87
CA GLU A 143 15.88 3.89 -3.98
C GLU A 143 14.48 3.61 -4.53
N VAL A 144 14.33 3.71 -5.85
CA VAL A 144 13.13 3.34 -6.61
C VAL A 144 13.57 2.33 -7.67
N LEU A 145 12.96 1.15 -7.69
CA LEU A 145 13.26 0.09 -8.64
C LEU A 145 12.00 -0.35 -9.39
N VAL A 146 12.15 -0.70 -10.66
CA VAL A 146 11.14 -1.47 -11.41
C VAL A 146 11.66 -2.89 -11.54
N LEU A 147 11.01 -3.84 -10.86
CA LEU A 147 11.45 -5.22 -10.80
C LEU A 147 10.39 -6.17 -11.39
N PRO A 148 10.80 -7.27 -12.06
CA PRO A 148 9.87 -8.34 -12.41
C PRO A 148 9.05 -8.78 -11.18
N PRO A 149 7.78 -9.17 -11.33
CA PRO A 149 6.88 -9.41 -10.20
C PRO A 149 7.45 -10.34 -9.11
N ASP A 150 8.07 -11.45 -9.48
CA ASP A 150 8.66 -12.40 -8.52
C ASP A 150 9.89 -11.82 -7.79
N GLU A 151 10.66 -10.97 -8.46
CA GLU A 151 11.79 -10.25 -7.86
C GLU A 151 11.30 -9.14 -6.93
N ALA A 152 10.23 -8.43 -7.31
CA ALA A 152 9.57 -7.43 -6.46
C ALA A 152 9.01 -8.08 -5.18
N VAL A 153 8.37 -9.24 -5.27
CA VAL A 153 7.94 -10.03 -4.11
C VAL A 153 9.13 -10.37 -3.21
N THR A 154 10.22 -10.85 -3.79
CA THR A 154 11.45 -11.20 -3.03
C THR A 154 12.06 -9.97 -2.38
N TYR A 155 12.05 -8.83 -3.07
CA TYR A 155 12.55 -7.56 -2.56
C TYR A 155 11.73 -7.09 -1.35
N LEU A 156 10.40 -7.05 -1.47
CA LEU A 156 9.46 -6.63 -0.42
C LEU A 156 9.47 -7.57 0.79
N ALA A 157 9.70 -8.87 0.59
CA ALA A 157 9.73 -9.86 1.67
C ALA A 157 10.91 -9.66 2.64
N ALA A 158 11.89 -8.81 2.31
CA ALA A 158 12.95 -8.44 3.24
C ALA A 158 12.49 -7.40 4.28
N HIS A 159 11.30 -6.81 4.13
CA HIS A 159 10.69 -6.02 5.20
C HIS A 159 10.15 -6.96 6.30
N PRO A 160 10.35 -6.67 7.60
CA PRO A 160 10.06 -7.61 8.68
C PRO A 160 8.61 -8.11 8.79
N ASP A 161 7.62 -7.33 8.36
CA ASP A 161 6.21 -7.73 8.43
C ASP A 161 5.72 -8.54 7.21
N GLY A 162 6.44 -8.52 6.08
CA GLY A 162 6.12 -9.24 4.86
C GLY A 162 4.78 -8.88 4.18
N VAL A 163 4.00 -7.94 4.71
CA VAL A 163 2.59 -7.70 4.31
C VAL A 163 2.49 -7.26 2.84
N MET A 164 3.39 -6.37 2.41
CA MET A 164 3.41 -5.87 1.04
C MET A 164 3.79 -6.97 0.04
N ALA A 165 4.67 -7.90 0.42
CA ALA A 165 5.03 -9.04 -0.43
C ALA A 165 3.85 -9.99 -0.63
N GLU A 166 3.11 -10.32 0.44
CA GLU A 166 1.90 -11.14 0.37
C GLU A 166 0.80 -10.47 -0.47
N THR A 167 0.66 -9.15 -0.32
CA THR A 167 -0.30 -8.37 -1.10
C THR A 167 0.03 -8.40 -2.60
N LEU A 168 1.32 -8.29 -2.97
CA LEU A 168 1.76 -8.44 -4.36
C LEU A 168 1.54 -9.87 -4.89
N ARG A 169 1.80 -10.92 -4.08
CA ARG A 169 1.50 -12.31 -4.47
C ARG A 169 0.00 -12.51 -4.71
N LEU A 170 -0.87 -11.88 -3.92
CA LEU A 170 -2.30 -11.89 -4.17
C LEU A 170 -2.65 -11.25 -5.51
N ALA A 171 -2.07 -10.09 -5.83
CA ALA A 171 -2.28 -9.42 -7.11
C ALA A 171 -1.86 -10.30 -8.32
N GLN A 172 -0.70 -10.97 -8.25
CA GLN A 172 -0.27 -11.95 -9.25
C GLN A 172 -1.27 -13.12 -9.38
N ALA A 173 -1.72 -13.67 -8.25
CA ALA A 173 -2.66 -14.80 -8.25
C ALA A 173 -4.05 -14.44 -8.77
N MET A 174 -4.43 -13.15 -8.71
CA MET A 174 -5.64 -12.59 -9.32
C MET A 174 -5.46 -12.23 -10.80
N GLY A 175 -4.25 -12.37 -11.36
CA GLY A 175 -3.93 -12.01 -12.74
C GLY A 175 -3.91 -10.50 -12.98
N LEU A 176 -3.63 -9.72 -11.94
CA LEU A 176 -3.58 -8.26 -12.01
C LEU A 176 -2.17 -7.73 -12.30
N VAL A 177 -1.14 -8.58 -12.16
CA VAL A 177 0.28 -8.29 -12.42
C VAL A 177 0.89 -9.43 -13.22
#